data_AF-A0A948PXT2-F1
#
_entry.id   AF-A0A948PXT2-F1
#
_cell.length_a   1.000
_cell.length_b   1.000
_cell.length_c   1.000
_cell.angle_alpha   90.00
_cell.angle_beta   90.00
_cell.angle_gamma   90.00
#
_symmetry.space_group_name_H-M   'P 1'
#
loop_
_entity.id
_entity.type
_entity.pdbx_description
1 polymer ?
#
loop_
_entity_poly.entity_id
_entity_poly.type
_entity_poly.pdbx_seq_one_letter_code
_entity_poly.pdbx_strand_id
1 'polypeptide(L)'
;MVPRLTGYTYRQAYHYLRKDFSPPIPITSPPMRGQDLTLLQINPLWQHGESCADCGKCCRKMDCPLQERETGQCQAYDSFFWRYFNCGRYPSSQAEIDRYECPKWVMRT
;
A
#
# COMPACT_ATOMS: atom_id res chain seq x y z
N MET A 1 3.84 -16.90 11.55
CA MET A 1 3.59 -16.16 10.28
C MET A 1 2.45 -16.75 9.45
N VAL A 2 2.35 -18.08 9.27
CA VAL A 2 1.31 -18.73 8.44
C VAL A 2 -0.13 -18.25 8.71
N PRO A 3 -0.63 -18.14 9.97
CA PRO A 3 -2.02 -17.71 10.21
C PRO A 3 -2.31 -16.26 9.78
N ARG A 4 -1.31 -15.38 9.91
CA ARG A 4 -1.43 -13.96 9.52
C ARG A 4 -1.43 -13.79 8.01
N LEU A 5 -0.66 -14.61 7.29
CA LEU A 5 -0.68 -14.63 5.82
C LEU A 5 -2.01 -15.14 5.28
N THR A 6 -2.58 -16.20 5.88
CA THR A 6 -3.93 -16.68 5.52
C THR A 6 -4.99 -15.63 5.80
N GLY A 7 -4.90 -14.92 6.93
CA GLY A 7 -5.79 -13.79 7.21
C GLY A 7 -5.64 -12.64 6.21
N TYR A 8 -4.40 -12.35 5.79
CA TYR A 8 -4.12 -11.31 4.80
C TYR A 8 -4.72 -11.65 3.44
N THR A 9 -4.51 -12.89 2.95
CA THR A 9 -5.06 -13.32 1.67
C THR A 9 -6.58 -13.38 1.68
N TYR A 10 -7.19 -13.88 2.78
CA TYR A 10 -8.65 -13.85 2.95
C TYR A 10 -9.19 -12.43 2.93
N ARG A 11 -8.56 -11.48 3.63
CA ARG A 11 -9.01 -10.09 3.69
C ARG A 11 -8.86 -9.36 2.36
N GLN A 12 -7.76 -9.62 1.63
CA GLN A 12 -7.58 -9.14 0.26
C GLN A 12 -8.69 -9.68 -0.66
N ALA A 13 -8.99 -10.98 -0.59
CA ALA A 13 -10.07 -11.60 -1.36
C ALA A 13 -11.45 -11.02 -1.01
N TYR A 14 -11.72 -10.78 0.28
CA TYR A 14 -12.96 -10.16 0.74
C TYR A 14 -13.14 -8.73 0.20
N HIS A 15 -12.12 -7.88 0.28
CA HIS A 15 -12.20 -6.52 -0.25
C HIS A 15 -12.26 -6.49 -1.78
N TYR A 16 -11.63 -7.47 -2.45
CA TYR A 16 -11.75 -7.67 -3.89
C TYR A 16 -13.17 -8.01 -4.31
N LEU A 17 -13.81 -8.98 -3.63
CA LEU A 17 -15.19 -9.36 -3.88
C LEU A 17 -16.20 -8.24 -3.60
N ARG A 18 -15.92 -7.40 -2.60
CA ARG A 18 -16.74 -6.21 -2.32
C ARG A 18 -16.51 -5.03 -3.27
N LYS A 19 -15.54 -5.11 -4.18
CA LYS A 19 -15.08 -4.00 -5.03
C LYS A 19 -14.60 -2.77 -4.24
N ASP A 20 -14.37 -2.93 -2.94
CA ASP A 20 -13.77 -1.90 -2.08
C ASP A 20 -12.27 -1.72 -2.39
N PHE A 21 -11.67 -2.73 -3.03
CA PHE A 21 -10.26 -2.81 -3.36
C PHE A 21 -10.07 -3.69 -4.60
N SER A 22 -9.83 -3.11 -5.77
CA SER A 22 -9.07 -3.83 -6.79
C SER A 22 -7.60 -3.56 -6.50
N PRO A 23 -6.72 -4.56 -6.40
CA PRO A 23 -5.32 -4.27 -6.65
C PRO A 23 -5.26 -3.74 -8.08
N PRO A 24 -4.90 -2.46 -8.33
CA PRO A 24 -4.78 -1.91 -9.68
C PRO A 24 -3.56 -2.51 -10.44
N ILE A 25 -3.08 -3.65 -9.97
CA ILE A 25 -1.75 -4.19 -10.20
C ILE A 25 -1.95 -5.62 -10.69
N PRO A 26 -1.69 -5.89 -11.97
CA PRO A 26 -1.67 -7.25 -12.48
C PRO A 26 -0.79 -8.14 -11.61
N ILE A 27 -1.22 -9.38 -11.33
CA ILE A 27 -0.41 -10.38 -10.58
C ILE A 27 0.91 -10.67 -11.30
N THR A 28 0.97 -10.40 -12.60
CA THR A 28 2.17 -10.49 -13.45
C THR A 28 3.12 -9.30 -13.32
N SER A 29 2.76 -8.27 -12.55
CA SER A 29 3.61 -7.09 -12.35
C SER A 29 4.88 -7.47 -11.59
N PRO A 30 6.03 -6.85 -11.91
CA PRO A 30 7.27 -7.14 -11.21
C PRO A 30 7.19 -6.73 -9.73
N PRO A 31 7.90 -7.45 -8.83
CA PRO A 31 7.98 -7.07 -7.43
C PRO A 31 8.67 -5.71 -7.28
N MET A 32 8.09 -4.82 -6.47
CA MET A 32 8.66 -3.50 -6.22
C MET A 32 8.97 -3.30 -4.73
N ARG A 33 10.02 -2.52 -4.44
CA ARG A 33 10.43 -2.15 -3.08
C ARG A 33 10.09 -0.71 -2.71
N GLY A 34 9.28 -0.05 -3.52
CA GLY A 34 8.94 1.35 -3.35
C GLY A 34 8.02 1.84 -4.45
N GLN A 35 7.71 3.14 -4.37
CA GLN A 35 6.81 3.79 -5.31
C GLN A 35 7.42 3.90 -6.70
N ASP A 36 6.58 3.91 -7.72
CA ASP A 36 7.02 4.15 -9.10
C ASP A 36 7.18 5.66 -9.36
N LEU A 37 8.42 6.14 -9.30
CA LEU A 37 8.75 7.55 -9.54
C LEU A 37 8.61 7.98 -11.02
N THR A 38 8.38 7.03 -11.93
CA THR A 38 8.05 7.34 -13.33
C THR A 38 6.58 7.74 -13.48
N LEU A 39 5.71 7.30 -12.58
CA LEU A 39 4.28 7.62 -12.53
C LEU A 39 3.95 8.72 -11.52
N LEU A 40 4.82 8.90 -10.51
CA LEU A 40 4.58 9.81 -9.40
C LEU A 40 5.61 10.93 -9.34
N GLN A 41 5.15 12.06 -8.81
CA GLN A 41 6.00 13.17 -8.41
C GLN A 41 5.60 13.66 -7.02
N ILE A 42 6.54 14.30 -6.33
CA ILE A 42 6.24 14.98 -5.07
C ILE A 42 5.34 16.17 -5.39
N ASN A 43 4.25 16.32 -4.64
CA ASN A 43 3.35 17.45 -4.73
C ASN A 43 4.13 18.76 -4.45
N PRO A 44 4.21 19.71 -5.41
CA PRO A 44 4.94 20.97 -5.22
C PRO A 44 4.43 21.82 -4.04
N LEU A 45 3.16 21.64 -3.65
CA LEU A 45 2.53 22.35 -2.53
C LEU A 45 2.79 21.67 -1.18
N TRP A 46 3.48 20.53 -1.15
CA TRP A 46 3.70 19.79 0.09
C TRP A 46 4.77 20.45 0.98
N GLN A 47 4.30 21.09 2.04
CA GLN A 47 5.14 21.87 2.99
C GLN A 47 5.95 21.03 3.98
N HIS A 48 6.04 19.71 3.77
CA HIS A 48 6.62 18.70 4.67
C HIS A 48 5.69 18.31 5.84
N GLY A 49 5.71 17.03 6.21
CA GLY A 49 4.82 16.42 7.18
C GLY A 49 5.09 14.91 7.30
N GLU A 50 4.21 14.16 7.96
CA GLU A 50 4.38 12.71 8.14
C GLU A 50 4.51 11.97 6.80
N SER A 51 5.43 11.01 6.74
CA SER A 51 5.53 10.10 5.60
C SER A 51 4.22 9.33 5.50
N CYS A 52 3.52 9.46 4.39
CA CYS A 52 2.24 8.78 4.15
C CYS A 52 2.37 7.51 3.31
N ALA A 53 3.60 7.17 2.90
CA ALA A 53 3.91 5.96 2.12
C ALA A 53 4.63 4.89 2.96
N ASP A 54 4.39 4.90 4.27
CA ASP A 54 4.75 3.82 5.17
C ASP A 54 3.71 2.71 5.09
N CYS A 55 4.16 1.44 5.13
CA CYS A 55 3.23 0.30 5.15
C CYS A 55 2.25 0.38 6.34
N GLY A 56 2.61 1.09 7.42
CA GLY A 56 1.75 1.34 8.58
C GLY A 56 0.45 2.06 8.22
N LYS A 57 0.49 3.17 7.48
CA LYS A 57 -0.72 3.92 7.09
C LYS A 57 -1.66 3.10 6.20
N CYS A 58 -1.10 2.41 5.22
CA CYS A 58 -1.87 1.51 4.33
C CYS A 58 -2.50 0.35 5.13
N CYS A 59 -1.73 -0.27 6.02
CA CYS A 59 -2.21 -1.35 6.87
C CYS A 59 -3.30 -0.92 7.86
N ARG A 60 -3.20 0.27 8.47
CA ARG A 60 -4.23 0.80 9.38
C ARG A 60 -5.58 0.95 8.69
N LYS A 61 -5.60 1.49 7.46
CA LYS A 61 -6.84 1.77 6.73
C LYS A 61 -7.55 0.49 6.26
N MET A 62 -6.81 -0.58 5.99
CA MET A 62 -7.35 -1.88 5.59
C MET A 62 -7.46 -2.89 6.75
N ASP A 63 -7.04 -2.50 7.95
CA ASP A 63 -6.96 -3.38 9.14
C ASP A 63 -6.23 -4.69 8.79
N CYS A 64 -5.01 -4.49 8.28
CA CYS A 64 -4.15 -5.55 7.78
C CYS A 64 -3.58 -6.39 8.93
N PRO A 65 -3.71 -7.73 8.91
CA PRO A 65 -3.20 -8.60 9.97
C PRO A 65 -1.67 -8.67 10.03
N LEU A 66 -0.96 -8.04 9.09
CA LEU A 66 0.50 -7.94 9.04
C LEU A 66 1.01 -6.67 9.72
N GLN A 67 0.13 -5.83 10.26
CA GLN A 67 0.54 -4.67 11.05
C GLN A 67 0.97 -5.10 12.46
N GLU A 68 2.16 -4.70 12.84
CA GLU A 68 2.63 -4.78 14.20
C GLU A 68 1.98 -3.69 15.05
N ARG A 69 1.35 -4.09 16.16
CA ARG A 69 0.54 -3.18 16.98
C ARG A 69 1.37 -2.17 17.77
N GLU A 70 2.58 -2.55 18.18
CA GLU A 70 3.44 -1.74 19.05
C GLU A 70 4.20 -0.67 18.27
N THR A 71 4.77 -1.05 17.13
CA THR A 71 5.62 -0.17 16.32
C THR A 71 4.87 0.46 15.15
N GLY A 72 3.68 -0.05 14.82
CA GLY A 72 2.95 0.31 13.60
C GLY A 72 3.62 -0.18 12.31
N GLN A 73 4.72 -0.93 12.41
CA GLN A 73 5.47 -1.43 11.26
C GLN A 73 4.77 -2.62 10.61
N CYS A 74 5.24 -2.95 9.42
CA CYS A 74 4.69 -3.98 8.57
C CYS A 74 5.56 -5.23 8.72
N GLN A 75 5.03 -6.28 9.33
CA GLN A 75 5.78 -7.51 9.58
C GLN A 75 6.14 -8.28 8.30
N ALA A 76 5.49 -7.91 7.20
CA ALA A 76 5.80 -8.42 5.87
C ALA A 76 6.74 -7.50 5.09
N TYR A 77 7.31 -6.45 5.69
CA TYR A 77 8.20 -5.52 5.00
C TYR A 77 9.30 -6.26 4.22
N ASP A 78 9.50 -5.87 2.97
CA ASP A 78 10.40 -6.50 1.99
C ASP A 78 10.19 -8.01 1.70
N SER A 79 9.12 -8.62 2.22
CA SER A 79 8.73 -10.00 1.88
C SER A 79 8.11 -10.10 0.48
N PHE A 80 8.00 -11.33 -0.04
CA PHE A 80 7.30 -11.61 -1.30
C PHE A 80 5.92 -10.95 -1.36
N PHE A 81 5.09 -11.13 -0.33
CA PHE A 81 3.75 -10.55 -0.28
C PHE A 81 3.82 -9.02 -0.35
N TRP A 82 4.69 -8.39 0.43
CA TRP A 82 4.79 -6.94 0.41
C TRP A 82 5.23 -6.38 -0.94
N ARG A 83 6.18 -7.04 -1.63
CA ARG A 83 6.65 -6.59 -2.95
C ARG A 83 5.63 -6.76 -4.08
N TYR A 84 4.74 -7.75 -3.99
CA TYR A 84 3.75 -8.05 -5.03
C TYR A 84 2.39 -7.38 -4.79
N PHE A 85 2.03 -7.10 -3.53
CA PHE A 85 0.76 -6.46 -3.18
C PHE A 85 0.91 -4.94 -2.99
N ASN A 86 -0.20 -4.21 -3.01
CA ASN A 86 -0.22 -2.75 -3.13
C ASN A 86 0.67 -2.01 -2.11
N CYS A 87 0.85 -2.53 -0.89
CA CYS A 87 1.66 -1.87 0.12
C CYS A 87 3.12 -1.61 -0.30
N GLY A 88 3.72 -2.45 -1.15
CA GLY A 88 5.12 -2.30 -1.58
C GLY A 88 5.35 -1.28 -2.69
N ARG A 89 4.32 -1.01 -3.50
CA ARG A 89 4.39 -0.04 -4.61
C ARG A 89 3.45 1.16 -4.47
N TYR A 90 2.82 1.28 -3.31
CA TYR A 90 1.88 2.35 -3.01
C TYR A 90 2.60 3.72 -2.93
N PRO A 91 2.07 4.79 -3.55
CA PRO A 91 0.88 4.82 -4.38
C PRO A 91 1.13 4.36 -5.82
N SER A 92 0.08 3.83 -6.46
CA SER A 92 0.09 3.42 -7.87
C SER A 92 -0.99 4.11 -8.72
N SER A 93 -1.92 4.82 -8.10
CA SER A 93 -2.98 5.60 -8.79
C SER A 93 -3.48 6.76 -7.93
N GLN A 94 -4.17 7.72 -8.55
CA GLN A 94 -4.80 8.84 -7.83
C GLN A 94 -5.85 8.36 -6.82
N ALA A 95 -6.62 7.33 -7.16
CA ALA A 95 -7.62 6.76 -6.25
C ALA A 95 -7.00 6.21 -4.95
N GLU A 96 -5.77 5.66 -5.02
CA GLU A 96 -5.04 5.26 -3.82
C GLU A 96 -4.56 6.48 -3.03
N ILE A 97 -4.00 7.49 -3.69
CA ILE A 97 -3.56 8.75 -3.04
C ILE A 97 -4.71 9.37 -2.24
N ASP A 98 -5.90 9.43 -2.84
CA ASP A 98 -7.10 9.99 -2.23
C ASP A 98 -7.60 9.13 -1.06
N ARG A 99 -7.67 7.80 -1.25
CA ARG A 99 -8.17 6.86 -0.22
C ARG A 99 -7.30 6.84 1.04
N TYR A 100 -5.99 6.92 0.87
CA TYR A 100 -5.02 6.86 1.96
C TYR A 100 -4.55 8.25 2.39
N GLU A 101 -5.16 9.32 1.87
CA GLU A 101 -4.95 10.72 2.24
C GLU A 101 -3.45 11.06 2.27
N CYS A 102 -2.76 10.83 1.16
CA CYS A 102 -1.31 10.97 1.06
C CYS A 102 -0.92 12.16 0.17
N PRO A 103 -1.04 13.41 0.67
CA PRO A 103 -0.88 14.62 -0.14
C PRO A 103 0.57 14.87 -0.60
N LYS A 104 1.52 14.06 -0.14
CA LYS A 104 2.93 14.08 -0.57
C LYS A 104 3.07 13.72 -2.05
N TRP A 105 2.26 12.79 -2.55
CA TRP A 105 2.37 12.28 -3.92
C TRP A 105 1.24 12.80 -4.79
N VAL A 106 1.55 13.07 -6.05
CA VAL A 106 0.58 13.31 -7.13
C VAL A 106 0.99 12.52 -8.35
N MET A 107 0.02 12.16 -9.20
CA MET A 107 0.31 11.53 -10.49
C MET A 107 1.05 12.51 -11.39
N ARG A 108 2.04 12.01 -12.13
CA ARG A 108 2.63 12.75 -13.25
C ARG A 108 1.61 12.81 -14.40
N THR A 109 1.45 14.00 -14.95
CA THR A 109 0.75 14.28 -16.21
C THR A 109 1.68 14.14 -17.39
#